data_AF-A0A520MM37-F1
#
_entry.id   AF-A0A520MM37-F1
#
_cell.length_a   1.000
_cell.length_b   1.000
_cell.length_c   1.000
_cell.angle_alpha   90.00
_cell.angle_beta   90.00
_cell.angle_gamma   90.00
#
_symmetry.space_group_name_H-M   'P 1'
#
loop_
_entity.id
_entity.type
_entity.pdbx_description
1 polymer ?
#
loop_
_entity_poly.entity_id
_entity_poly.type
_entity_poly.pdbx_seq_one_letter_code
_entity_poly.pdbx_strand_id
1 'polypeptide(L)' 'MENPNNPNSKSSSEVQGPQSLIVRDAMMTAYSLTGSLSAASTLCSTLLDEELPEQYQASAVLTQLHHMAMTRPKH' A
#
# COMPACT_ATOMS: atom_id res chain seq x y z
N MET A 1 -6.52 -8.32 48.44
CA MET A 1 -5.41 -8.46 47.47
C MET A 1 -6.00 -8.21 46.10
N GLU A 2 -6.05 -6.94 45.70
CA GLU A 2 -6.45 -6.54 44.35
C GLU A 2 -5.17 -6.34 43.54
N ASN A 3 -5.10 -6.96 42.36
CA ASN A 3 -4.13 -6.56 41.35
C ASN A 3 -4.72 -6.80 39.93
N PRO A 4 -5.55 -5.89 39.41
CA PRO A 4 -5.96 -5.87 38.01
C PRO A 4 -5.00 -4.99 37.21
N ASN A 5 -3.88 -5.56 36.76
CA ASN A 5 -2.92 -4.86 35.90
C ASN A 5 -2.68 -5.66 34.62
N ASN A 6 -3.53 -5.44 33.62
CA ASN A 6 -3.07 -5.36 32.24
C ASN A 6 -4.06 -4.58 31.36
N PRO A 7 -4.09 -3.24 31.44
CA PRO A 7 -4.56 -2.47 30.32
C PRO A 7 -3.44 -2.44 29.26
N ASN A 8 -3.86 -2.41 28.00
CA ASN A 8 -3.06 -2.02 26.84
C ASN A 8 -2.35 -3.14 26.08
N SER A 9 -3.15 -3.97 25.41
CA SER A 9 -2.91 -4.29 24.01
C SER A 9 -2.88 -2.99 23.20
N LYS A 10 -1.79 -2.23 23.33
CA LYS A 10 -1.44 -1.14 22.43
C LYS A 10 -1.14 -1.84 21.11
N SER A 11 -2.20 -2.10 20.34
CA SER A 11 -2.11 -2.19 18.89
C SER A 11 -1.21 -1.04 18.49
N SER A 12 -0.05 -1.36 17.91
CA SER A 12 0.82 -0.40 17.27
C SER A 12 -0.01 0.36 16.24
N SER A 13 -0.70 1.42 16.68
CA SER A 13 -0.83 2.64 15.90
C SER A 13 0.55 3.29 15.94
N GLU A 14 1.54 2.56 15.40
CA GLU A 14 2.73 3.18 14.87
C GLU A 14 2.20 4.24 13.92
N VAL A 15 2.70 5.45 14.12
CA VAL A 15 2.51 6.57 13.22
C VAL A 15 2.87 6.05 11.83
N GLN A 16 1.89 5.56 11.10
CA GLN A 16 2.06 5.07 9.74
C GLN A 16 2.47 6.31 8.97
N GLY A 17 3.77 6.44 8.74
CA GLY A 17 4.33 7.57 8.02
C GLY A 17 3.60 7.72 6.68
N PRO A 18 3.65 8.90 6.05
CA PRO A 18 2.95 9.16 4.79
C PRO A 18 3.16 8.05 3.75
N GLN A 19 4.34 7.42 3.74
CA GLN A 19 4.66 6.29 2.86
C GLN A 19 3.86 5.02 3.13
N SER A 20 3.64 4.65 4.39
CA SER A 20 2.86 3.48 4.77
C SER A 20 1.44 3.57 4.24
N LEU A 21 0.85 4.77 4.24
CA LEU A 21 -0.49 5.01 3.70
C LEU A 21 -0.50 4.86 2.18
N ILE A 22 0.49 5.44 1.49
CA ILE A 22 0.61 5.37 0.03
C ILE A 22 0.82 3.91 -0.44
N VAL A 23 1.67 3.14 0.25
CA VAL A 23 1.89 1.71 -0.07
C VAL A 23 0.59 0.92 0.09
N ARG A 24 -0.20 1.20 1.13
CA ARG A 24 -1.50 0.55 1.34
C ARG A 24 -2.47 0.89 0.20
N ASP A 25 -2.56 2.16 -0.19
CA ASP A 25 -3.43 2.59 -1.29
C ASP A 25 -2.98 2.00 -2.63
N ALA A 26 -1.67 1.89 -2.86
CA ALA A 26 -1.11 1.23 -4.03
C ALA A 26 -1.51 -0.24 -4.07
N MET A 27 -1.33 -0.96 -2.96
CA MET A 27 -1.75 -2.37 -2.87
C MET A 27 -3.26 -2.55 -3.06
N MET A 28 -4.10 -1.68 -2.49
CA MET A 28 -5.55 -1.75 -2.71
C MET A 28 -5.94 -1.48 -4.17
N THR A 29 -5.27 -0.55 -4.83
CA THR A 29 -5.50 -0.24 -6.25
C THR A 29 -5.05 -1.39 -7.15
N ALA A 30 -3.84 -1.93 -6.92
CA ALA A 30 -3.32 -3.10 -7.61
C ALA A 30 -4.20 -4.34 -7.41
N TYR A 31 -4.71 -4.54 -6.20
CA TYR A 31 -5.67 -5.61 -5.92
C TYR A 31 -6.99 -5.41 -6.67
N SER A 32 -7.49 -4.18 -6.77
CA SER A 32 -8.72 -3.87 -7.53
C SER A 32 -8.56 -4.08 -9.03
N LEU A 33 -7.32 -3.99 -9.55
CA LEU A 33 -6.99 -4.27 -10.95
C LEU A 33 -6.86 -5.77 -11.24
N THR A 34 -6.22 -6.51 -10.34
CA THR A 34 -5.80 -7.90 -10.57
C THR A 34 -6.71 -8.95 -9.93
N GLY A 35 -7.49 -8.58 -8.92
CA GLY A 35 -8.34 -9.48 -8.14
C GLY A 35 -7.57 -10.46 -7.23
N SER A 36 -6.24 -10.34 -7.12
CA SER A 36 -5.39 -11.26 -6.35
C SER A 36 -4.28 -10.52 -5.62
N LEU A 37 -4.06 -10.85 -4.34
CA LEU A 37 -3.02 -10.21 -3.53
C LEU A 37 -1.61 -10.53 -4.05
N SER A 38 -1.39 -11.75 -4.54
CA SER A 38 -0.11 -12.16 -5.11
C SER A 38 0.18 -11.39 -6.41
N ALA A 39 -0.81 -11.30 -7.30
CA ALA A 39 -0.66 -10.54 -8.54
C ALA A 39 -0.48 -9.04 -8.29
N ALA A 40 -1.21 -8.49 -7.31
CA ALA A 40 -1.05 -7.10 -6.87
C ALA A 40 0.37 -6.80 -6.36
N SER A 41 0.92 -7.69 -5.53
CA SER A 41 2.30 -7.56 -5.04
C SER A 41 3.31 -7.59 -6.18
N THR A 42 3.18 -8.55 -7.11
CA THR A 42 4.05 -8.63 -8.29
C THR A 42 3.93 -7.39 -9.17
N LEU A 43 2.72 -6.87 -9.37
CA LEU A 43 2.47 -5.65 -10.11
C LEU A 43 3.17 -4.45 -9.45
N CYS A 44 3.00 -4.26 -8.13
CA CYS A 44 3.68 -3.19 -7.40
C CYS A 44 5.20 -3.29 -7.49
N SER A 45 5.78 -4.50 -7.39
CA SER A 45 7.22 -4.72 -7.56
C SER A 45 7.71 -4.43 -8.97
N THR A 46 6.88 -4.73 -9.99
CA THR A 46 7.23 -4.46 -11.40
C THR A 46 7.20 -2.96 -11.72
N LEU A 47 6.33 -2.22 -11.04
CA LEU A 47 6.20 -0.77 -11.18
C LEU A 47 7.14 0.02 -10.27
N LEU A 48 7.84 -0.67 -9.36
CA LEU A 48 8.78 -0.05 -8.44
C LEU A 48 10.00 0.43 -9.22
N ASP A 49 10.32 1.72 -9.08
CA ASP A 49 11.51 2.32 -9.66
C ASP A 49 12.58 2.44 -8.59
N GLU A 50 13.56 1.53 -8.63
CA GLU A 50 14.66 1.48 -7.65
C GLU A 50 15.64 2.66 -7.78
N GLU A 51 15.61 3.41 -8.88
CA GLU A 51 16.44 4.61 -9.06
C GLU A 51 15.84 5.84 -8.35
N LEU A 52 14.54 5.80 -8.02
CA LEU A 52 13.88 6.84 -7.24
C LEU A 52 14.19 6.72 -5.75
N PRO A 53 14.29 7.83 -5.02
CA PRO A 53 14.34 7.80 -3.56
C PRO A 53 13.13 7.07 -2.98
N GLU A 54 13.31 6.26 -1.93
CA GLU A 54 12.24 5.44 -1.30
C GLU A 54 10.97 6.25 -1.01
N GLN A 55 11.12 7.53 -0.65
CA GLN A 55 10.01 8.42 -0.36
C GLN A 55 9.13 8.82 -1.58
N TYR A 56 9.58 8.55 -2.79
CA TYR A 56 8.83 8.80 -4.03
C TYR A 56 8.45 7.49 -4.74
N GLN A 57 9.07 6.38 -4.38
CA GLN A 57 8.78 5.07 -4.99
C GLN A 57 7.31 4.69 -4.82
N ALA A 58 6.77 4.76 -3.60
CA ALA A 58 5.38 4.38 -3.34
C ALA A 58 4.38 5.26 -4.10
N SER A 59 4.64 6.57 -4.21
CA SER A 59 3.76 7.50 -4.91
C SER A 59 3.83 7.34 -6.43
N ALA A 60 5.01 7.03 -6.97
CA ALA A 60 5.18 6.68 -8.38
C ALA A 60 4.40 5.41 -8.75
N VAL A 61 4.55 4.35 -7.94
CA VAL A 61 3.79 3.09 -8.11
C VAL A 61 2.29 3.37 -8.06
N LEU A 62 1.82 4.11 -7.04
CA LEU A 62 0.41 4.46 -6.90
C LEU A 62 -0.13 5.24 -8.12
N THR A 63 0.64 6.22 -8.62
CA THR A 63 0.27 7.02 -9.80
C THR A 63 0.12 6.14 -11.03
N GLN A 64 1.07 5.23 -11.25
CA GLN A 64 1.05 4.32 -12.38
C GLN A 64 -0.15 3.35 -12.31
N LEU A 65 -0.45 2.83 -11.12
CA LEU A 65 -1.63 1.99 -10.89
C LEU A 65 -2.94 2.75 -11.15
N HIS A 66 -3.03 4.01 -10.72
CA HIS A 66 -4.19 4.84 -11.03
C HIS A 66 -4.35 5.09 -12.52
N HIS A 67 -3.26 5.35 -13.25
CA HIS A 67 -3.31 5.45 -14.70
C HIS A 67 -3.88 4.18 -15.32
N MET A 68 -3.37 3.00 -14.95
CA MET A 68 -3.89 1.71 -15.43
C MET A 68 -5.38 1.53 -15.13
N ALA A 69 -5.82 1.90 -13.93
CA ALA A 69 -7.22 1.81 -13.51
C ALA A 69 -8.16 2.79 -14.23
N MET A 70 -7.65 3.97 -14.61
CA MET A 70 -8.39 4.98 -15.36
C MET A 70 -8.41 4.69 -16.86
N THR A 71 -7.36 4.07 -17.41
CA THR A 71 -7.28 3.64 -18.83
C THR A 71 -8.06 2.36 -19.11
N ARG A 72 -9.17 2.11 -18.39
CA ARG A 72 -10.07 1.01 -18.76
C ARG A 72 -10.45 1.17 -20.24
N PRO A 73 -10.29 0.13 -21.08
CA PRO A 73 -10.75 0.19 -22.45
C PRO A 73 -12.24 0.49 -22.43
N LYS A 74 -12.63 1.61 -23.06
CA LYS A 74 -14.03 1.93 -23.32
C LYS A 74 -14.52 0.88 -24.31
N HIS A 75 -15.14 -0.17 -23.79
CA HIS A 75 -15.86 -1.15 -24.60
C HIS A 75 -17.27 -0.65 -24.90
#